data_AF-A0A2D6JLA0-F1
#
_entry.id   AF-A0A2D6JLA0-F1
#
_cell.length_a   1.000
_cell.length_b   1.000
_cell.length_c   1.000
_cell.angle_alpha   90.00
_cell.angle_beta   90.00
_cell.angle_gamma   90.00
#
_symmetry.space_group_name_H-M   'P 1'
#
loop_
_entity.id
_entity.type
_entity.pdbx_description
1 polymer ?
#
loop_
_entity_poly.entity_id
_entity_poly.type
_entity_poly.pdbx_seq_one_letter_code
_entity_poly.pdbx_strand_id
1 'polypeptide(L)'
;MFNLPLLTPLTNSERLITDSWRDFFQELKTSIGGIEKEIVVSISNNVTATDLDGVSIDKSQCSVKFFDYLIQRVTDASEVVEAGTFTVSYLPDSEDYQLSNGPSSAGVTLTVTSAGQIQYATTNLSGTESISRIIVKPRKIYAKSSLYSKAEKGGRL
;
A
#
# COMPACT_ATOMS: atom_id res chain seq x y z
N MET A 1 4.83 7.30 -21.63
CA MET A 1 4.72 8.78 -21.46
C MET A 1 3.28 9.12 -21.74
N PHE A 2 2.55 9.74 -20.81
CA PHE A 2 1.14 10.07 -21.05
C PHE A 2 1.04 11.13 -22.14
N ASN A 3 0.34 10.83 -23.23
CA ASN A 3 0.06 11.81 -24.26
C ASN A 3 -1.17 12.63 -23.85
N LEU A 4 -0.92 13.84 -23.36
CA LEU A 4 -2.01 14.77 -23.04
C LEU A 4 -2.67 15.23 -24.35
N PRO A 5 -4.00 15.06 -24.51
CA PRO A 5 -4.70 15.41 -25.75
C PRO A 5 -5.02 16.92 -25.79
N LEU A 6 -3.99 17.75 -25.60
CA LEU A 6 -4.07 19.22 -25.46
C LEU A 6 -4.62 19.92 -26.71
N LEU A 7 -4.54 19.27 -27.87
CA LEU A 7 -5.05 19.79 -29.14
C LEU A 7 -6.54 19.48 -29.36
N THR A 8 -7.16 18.70 -28.48
CA THR A 8 -8.58 18.36 -28.56
C THR A 8 -9.37 18.95 -27.40
N PRO A 9 -10.58 19.51 -27.65
CA PRO A 9 -11.42 20.02 -26.57
C PRO A 9 -11.81 18.88 -25.62
N LEU A 10 -11.90 19.20 -24.32
CA LEU A 10 -12.30 18.23 -23.28
C LEU A 10 -13.70 17.66 -23.54
N THR A 11 -14.62 18.50 -24.02
CA THR A 11 -16.00 18.12 -24.31
C THR A 11 -16.38 18.37 -25.76
N ASN A 12 -17.22 17.51 -26.32
CA ASN A 12 -17.86 17.72 -27.62
C ASN A 12 -19.04 18.71 -27.54
N SER A 13 -19.73 18.94 -28.65
CA SER A 13 -20.91 19.83 -28.74
C SER A 13 -22.08 19.39 -27.86
N GLU A 14 -22.11 18.14 -27.42
CA GLU A 14 -23.13 17.54 -26.54
C GLU A 14 -22.75 17.60 -25.06
N ARG A 15 -21.60 18.23 -24.73
CA ARG A 15 -21.02 18.29 -23.37
C ARG A 15 -20.57 16.93 -22.82
N LEU A 16 -20.31 15.96 -23.70
CA LEU A 16 -19.70 14.68 -23.34
C LEU A 16 -18.18 14.73 -23.50
N ILE A 17 -17.45 13.93 -22.71
CA ILE A 17 -15.99 13.82 -22.81
C ILE A 17 -15.62 13.26 -24.20
N THR A 18 -14.68 13.91 -24.87
CA THR A 18 -14.19 13.44 -26.19
C THR A 18 -13.40 12.13 -26.07
N ASP A 19 -13.36 11.37 -27.16
CA ASP A 19 -12.66 10.07 -27.21
C ASP A 19 -11.21 10.18 -26.73
N SER A 20 -10.45 11.17 -27.21
CA SER A 20 -9.06 11.39 -26.81
C SER A 20 -8.89 11.60 -25.30
N TRP A 21 -9.80 12.36 -24.67
CA TRP A 21 -9.77 12.59 -23.23
C TRP A 21 -10.24 11.38 -22.44
N ARG A 22 -11.23 10.63 -22.93
CA ARG A 22 -11.66 9.36 -22.33
C ARG A 22 -10.49 8.37 -22.31
N ASP A 23 -9.81 8.19 -23.43
CA ASP A 23 -8.72 7.23 -23.57
C ASP A 23 -7.54 7.64 -22.66
N PHE A 24 -7.23 8.94 -22.58
CA PHE A 24 -6.30 9.47 -21.58
C PHE A 24 -6.71 9.15 -20.14
N PHE A 25 -7.97 9.35 -19.75
CA PHE A 25 -8.44 9.03 -18.40
C PHE A 25 -8.43 7.51 -18.12
N GLN A 26 -8.68 6.68 -19.12
CA GLN A 26 -8.55 5.22 -19.00
C GLN A 26 -7.11 4.79 -18.82
N GLU A 27 -6.18 5.35 -19.61
CA GLU A 27 -4.75 5.07 -19.49
C GLU A 27 -4.22 5.55 -18.13
N LEU A 28 -4.64 6.74 -17.69
CA LEU A 28 -4.34 7.28 -16.36
C LEU A 28 -4.87 6.35 -15.28
N LYS A 29 -6.16 5.97 -15.32
CA LYS A 29 -6.80 5.05 -14.37
C LYS A 29 -6.10 3.70 -14.34
N THR A 30 -5.63 3.19 -15.46
CA THR A 30 -4.92 1.91 -15.54
C THR A 30 -3.51 2.01 -14.99
N SER A 31 -2.81 3.10 -15.30
CA SER A 31 -1.42 3.34 -14.91
C SER A 31 -1.25 3.68 -13.42
N ILE A 32 -2.19 4.42 -12.84
CA ILE A 32 -2.26 4.65 -11.39
C ILE A 32 -3.13 3.60 -10.69
N GLY A 33 -3.80 2.75 -11.47
CA GLY A 33 -4.68 1.71 -11.00
C GLY A 33 -3.94 0.77 -10.07
N GLY A 34 -4.46 0.63 -8.86
CA GLY A 34 -3.88 -0.25 -7.85
C GLY A 34 -2.88 0.43 -6.93
N ILE A 35 -2.48 1.67 -7.20
CA ILE A 35 -1.74 2.50 -6.23
C ILE A 35 -2.76 3.14 -5.28
N GLU A 36 -2.61 2.87 -3.99
CA GLU A 36 -3.44 3.47 -2.95
C GLU A 36 -2.77 4.71 -2.35
N LYS A 37 -3.54 5.44 -1.51
CA LYS A 37 -3.03 6.62 -0.82
C LYS A 37 -1.88 6.22 0.11
N GLU A 38 -0.87 7.08 0.19
CA GLU A 38 0.17 6.97 1.21
C GLU A 38 -0.44 7.12 2.62
N ILE A 39 0.04 6.29 3.53
CA ILE A 39 -0.38 6.24 4.93
C ILE A 39 0.85 6.55 5.78
N VAL A 40 0.70 7.48 6.73
CA VAL A 40 1.76 7.89 7.65
C VAL A 40 1.28 7.58 9.06
N VAL A 41 2.04 6.75 9.77
CA VAL A 41 1.73 6.34 11.14
C VAL A 41 2.88 6.73 12.06
N SER A 42 2.58 7.52 13.08
CA SER A 42 3.51 7.76 14.18
C SER A 42 3.61 6.50 15.03
N ILE A 43 4.82 6.09 15.38
CA ILE A 43 5.06 4.87 16.18
C ILE A 43 5.75 5.24 17.49
N SER A 44 5.59 4.41 18.51
CA SER A 44 6.28 4.57 19.79
C SER A 44 7.51 3.66 19.87
N ASN A 45 8.51 4.09 20.64
CA ASN A 45 9.65 3.26 21.01
C ASN A 45 9.24 2.03 21.82
N ASN A 46 9.96 0.93 21.65
CA ASN A 46 9.83 -0.29 22.47
C ASN A 46 8.39 -0.83 22.61
N VAL A 47 7.64 -0.90 21.51
CA VAL A 47 6.29 -1.49 21.49
C VAL A 47 6.27 -2.88 20.89
N THR A 48 5.30 -3.67 21.31
CA THR A 48 5.04 -5.01 20.79
C THR A 48 3.74 -5.03 19.99
N ALA A 49 3.74 -5.76 18.87
CA ALA A 49 2.55 -6.19 18.11
C ALA A 49 1.37 -5.19 18.15
N THR A 50 1.58 -3.99 17.62
CA THR A 50 0.58 -2.93 17.52
C THR A 50 0.08 -2.82 16.08
N ASP A 51 -1.22 -2.59 15.90
CA ASP A 51 -1.80 -2.45 14.57
C ASP A 51 -1.25 -1.22 13.83
N LEU A 52 -0.90 -1.43 12.56
CA LEU A 52 -0.56 -0.35 11.65
C LEU A 52 -1.87 0.18 11.03
N ASP A 53 -2.42 1.22 11.65
CA ASP A 53 -3.74 1.75 11.30
C ASP A 53 -3.88 2.08 9.81
N GLY A 54 -5.00 1.63 9.23
CA GLY A 54 -5.29 1.82 7.80
C GLY A 54 -4.51 0.89 6.86
N VAL A 55 -3.67 0.00 7.39
CA VAL A 55 -2.87 -0.95 6.60
C VAL A 55 -3.36 -2.36 6.84
N SER A 56 -4.28 -2.80 5.98
CA SER A 56 -4.78 -4.17 5.97
C SER A 56 -4.99 -4.70 4.55
N ILE A 57 -5.15 -6.01 4.46
CA ILE A 57 -5.49 -6.72 3.23
C ILE A 57 -6.81 -7.47 3.44
N ASP A 58 -7.67 -7.42 2.43
CA ASP A 58 -8.90 -8.20 2.37
C ASP A 58 -8.84 -9.13 1.15
N LYS A 59 -8.82 -10.44 1.43
CA LYS A 59 -8.85 -11.51 0.43
C LYS A 59 -10.02 -11.39 -0.55
N SER A 60 -11.12 -10.78 -0.14
CA SER A 60 -12.28 -10.55 -0.99
C SER A 60 -12.01 -9.54 -2.11
N GLN A 61 -11.03 -8.65 -1.91
CA GLN A 61 -10.67 -7.58 -2.84
C GLN A 61 -9.44 -7.90 -3.69
N CYS A 62 -8.40 -8.50 -3.09
CA CYS A 62 -7.15 -8.85 -3.78
C CYS A 62 -6.44 -10.03 -3.11
N SER A 63 -5.68 -10.79 -3.91
CA SER A 63 -4.89 -11.93 -3.40
C SER A 63 -3.52 -11.51 -2.86
N VAL A 64 -2.96 -10.43 -3.40
CA VAL A 64 -1.61 -9.95 -3.07
C VAL A 64 -1.59 -8.42 -3.06
N LYS A 65 -0.90 -7.85 -2.08
CA LYS A 65 -0.66 -6.41 -1.94
C LYS A 65 0.81 -6.16 -1.57
N PHE A 66 1.42 -5.22 -2.28
CA PHE A 66 2.79 -4.75 -2.05
C PHE A 66 2.72 -3.43 -1.28
N PHE A 67 3.67 -3.21 -0.39
CA PHE A 67 3.74 -2.00 0.41
C PHE A 67 5.16 -1.47 0.33
N ASP A 68 5.34 -0.41 -0.45
CA ASP A 68 6.60 0.33 -0.45
C ASP A 68 6.60 1.17 0.84
N TYR A 69 7.69 1.15 1.61
CA TYR A 69 7.74 1.80 2.91
C TYR A 69 8.99 2.64 3.13
N LEU A 70 8.87 3.59 4.05
CA LEU A 70 9.95 4.35 4.66
C LEU A 70 9.72 4.39 6.17
N ILE A 71 10.68 3.87 6.93
CA ILE A 71 10.72 3.91 8.38
C ILE A 71 11.76 4.93 8.77
N GLN A 72 11.40 5.84 9.68
CA GLN A 72 12.31 6.83 10.24
C GLN A 72 12.19 6.81 11.75
N ARG A 73 13.32 6.53 12.40
CA ARG A 73 13.44 6.54 13.85
C ARG A 73 14.69 7.33 14.21
N VAL A 74 14.46 8.56 14.66
CA VAL A 74 15.49 9.55 14.99
C VAL A 74 15.33 9.95 16.44
N THR A 75 16.44 9.94 17.14
CA THR A 75 16.59 10.36 18.54
C THR A 75 17.73 11.38 18.62
N ASP A 76 17.96 11.94 19.80
CA ASP A 76 19.16 12.74 20.08
C ASP A 76 20.48 11.92 20.06
N ALA A 77 20.41 10.58 20.11
CA ALA A 77 21.58 9.69 20.19
C ALA A 77 21.77 8.80 18.96
N SER A 78 20.74 8.60 18.13
CA SER A 78 20.76 7.69 16.99
C SER A 78 19.81 8.12 15.88
N GLU A 79 20.17 7.82 14.64
CA GLU A 79 19.35 8.03 13.46
C GLU A 79 19.31 6.74 12.66
N VAL A 80 18.12 6.18 12.49
CA VAL A 80 17.91 4.98 11.68
C VAL A 80 16.80 5.23 10.68
N VAL A 81 17.14 5.07 9.40
CA VAL A 81 16.23 5.22 8.28
C VAL A 81 16.31 3.95 7.43
N GLU A 82 15.16 3.38 7.10
CA GLU A 82 15.07 2.18 6.29
C GLU A 82 13.95 2.35 5.27
N ALA A 83 14.21 1.97 4.03
CA ALA A 83 13.20 1.93 2.98
C ALA A 83 13.24 0.57 2.28
N GLY A 84 12.08 0.12 1.81
CA GLY A 84 11.97 -1.16 1.14
C GLY A 84 10.56 -1.44 0.68
N THR A 85 10.31 -2.71 0.36
CA THR A 85 8.98 -3.21 0.02
C THR A 85 8.74 -4.48 0.81
N PHE A 86 7.57 -4.59 1.43
CA PHE A 86 7.06 -5.87 1.91
C PHE A 86 5.82 -6.27 1.11
N THR A 87 5.56 -7.58 1.06
CA THR A 87 4.45 -8.16 0.32
C THR A 87 3.58 -8.95 1.27
N VAL A 88 2.27 -8.87 1.08
CA VAL A 88 1.29 -9.66 1.82
C VAL A 88 0.46 -10.43 0.84
N SER A 89 0.38 -11.76 1.02
CA SER A 89 -0.33 -12.67 0.15
C SER A 89 -1.34 -13.50 0.95
N TYR A 90 -2.55 -13.65 0.44
CA TYR A 90 -3.53 -14.58 0.99
C TYR A 90 -3.24 -16.00 0.49
N LEU A 91 -3.17 -16.96 1.42
CA LEU A 91 -2.98 -18.38 1.17
C LEU A 91 -4.34 -19.10 1.32
N PRO A 92 -4.99 -19.50 0.21
CA PRO A 92 -6.36 -20.01 0.27
C PRO A 92 -6.50 -21.36 0.97
N ASP A 93 -5.51 -22.24 0.87
CA ASP A 93 -5.58 -23.58 1.47
C ASP A 93 -5.49 -23.55 3.00
N SER A 94 -4.71 -22.61 3.56
CA SER A 94 -4.58 -22.42 5.01
C SER A 94 -5.54 -21.38 5.58
N GLU A 95 -6.30 -20.70 4.71
CA GLU A 95 -7.13 -19.53 5.03
C GLU A 95 -6.40 -18.43 5.82
N ASP A 96 -5.12 -18.21 5.50
CA ASP A 96 -4.24 -17.31 6.26
C ASP A 96 -3.50 -16.31 5.36
N TYR A 97 -2.83 -15.33 5.97
CA TYR A 97 -1.99 -14.37 5.27
C TYR A 97 -0.51 -14.62 5.54
N GLN A 98 0.29 -14.49 4.50
CA GLN A 98 1.74 -14.54 4.59
C GLN A 98 2.32 -13.15 4.33
N LEU A 99 3.15 -12.67 5.24
CA LEU A 99 3.98 -11.49 5.06
C LEU A 99 5.40 -11.91 4.64
N SER A 100 5.91 -11.26 3.60
CA SER A 100 7.29 -11.39 3.14
C SER A 100 7.95 -10.02 3.16
N ASN A 101 8.94 -9.84 4.02
CA ASN A 101 9.76 -8.63 4.12
C ASN A 101 11.24 -8.98 4.16
N GLY A 102 12.08 -8.01 3.80
CA GLY A 102 13.52 -8.10 4.03
C GLY A 102 13.88 -7.93 5.51
N PRO A 103 15.14 -8.20 5.89
CA PRO A 103 15.63 -7.91 7.24
C PRO A 103 15.49 -6.42 7.54
N SER A 104 14.99 -6.06 8.73
CA SER A 104 14.93 -4.67 9.18
C SER A 104 16.18 -4.27 9.94
N SER A 105 16.77 -3.15 9.56
CA SER A 105 17.83 -2.46 10.31
C SER A 105 17.28 -1.33 11.19
N ALA A 106 16.06 -0.86 10.94
CA ALA A 106 15.38 0.17 11.74
C ALA A 106 14.85 -0.34 13.09
N GLY A 107 15.05 -1.61 13.40
CA GLY A 107 14.51 -2.22 14.62
C GLY A 107 12.98 -2.20 14.62
N VAL A 108 12.37 -2.36 13.44
CA VAL A 108 10.92 -2.49 13.30
C VAL A 108 10.63 -3.85 12.69
N THR A 109 9.87 -4.67 13.40
CA THR A 109 9.39 -5.95 12.88
C THR A 109 7.96 -5.80 12.42
N LEU A 110 7.68 -6.19 11.16
CA LEU A 110 6.33 -6.21 10.61
C LEU A 110 5.78 -7.64 10.64
N THR A 111 4.51 -7.77 11.02
CA THR A 111 3.78 -9.05 11.00
C THR A 111 2.38 -8.85 10.40
N VAL A 112 1.73 -9.94 10.04
CA VAL A 112 0.33 -9.93 9.59
C VAL A 112 -0.49 -10.89 10.44
N THR A 113 -1.69 -10.47 10.83
CA THR A 113 -2.63 -11.36 11.53
C THR A 113 -3.41 -12.22 10.54
N SER A 114 -4.08 -13.27 11.02
CA SER A 114 -4.97 -14.09 10.18
C SER A 114 -6.19 -13.32 9.64
N ALA A 115 -6.50 -12.14 10.20
CA ALA A 115 -7.51 -11.23 9.67
C ALA A 115 -6.98 -10.31 8.55
N GLY A 116 -5.69 -10.36 8.23
CA GLY A 116 -5.05 -9.51 7.23
C GLY A 116 -4.66 -8.13 7.75
N GLN A 117 -4.67 -7.91 9.07
CA GLN A 117 -4.20 -6.67 9.69
C GLN A 117 -2.68 -6.68 9.78
N ILE A 118 -2.02 -5.61 9.33
CA ILE A 118 -0.57 -5.46 9.49
C ILE A 118 -0.29 -4.91 10.87
N GLN A 119 0.71 -5.49 11.53
CA GLN A 119 1.18 -5.07 12.85
C GLN A 119 2.65 -4.71 12.78
N TYR A 120 3.08 -3.89 13.73
CA TYR A 120 4.48 -3.55 13.93
C TYR A 120 4.90 -3.75 15.39
N ALA A 121 6.16 -4.06 15.59
CA ALA A 121 6.85 -4.00 16.87
C ALA A 121 8.14 -3.19 16.70
N THR A 122 8.52 -2.41 17.70
CA THR A 122 9.74 -1.61 17.66
C THR A 122 10.71 -2.05 18.75
N THR A 123 12.00 -2.10 18.44
CA THR A 123 13.05 -2.25 19.46
C THR A 123 13.24 -0.94 20.20
N ASN A 124 13.86 -1.01 21.37
CA ASN A 124 14.27 0.18 22.10
C ASN A 124 15.46 0.88 21.41
N LEU A 125 15.28 2.16 21.04
CA LEU A 125 16.39 3.07 20.71
C LEU A 125 16.72 3.95 21.92
N SER A 126 18.01 4.17 22.16
CA SER A 126 18.47 5.10 23.21
C SER A 126 18.20 6.54 22.81
N GLY A 127 17.94 7.39 23.80
CA GLY A 127 17.78 8.82 23.58
C GLY A 127 16.33 9.29 23.53
N THR A 128 16.14 10.59 23.36
CA THR A 128 14.82 11.22 23.24
C THR A 128 14.36 11.20 21.78
N GLU A 129 13.19 10.63 21.50
CA GLU A 129 12.65 10.59 20.13
C GLU A 129 12.34 12.00 19.60
N SER A 130 12.79 12.27 18.38
CA SER A 130 12.47 13.50 17.62
C SER A 130 11.64 13.19 16.37
N ILE A 131 11.85 12.01 15.76
CA ILE A 131 11.04 11.49 14.65
C ILE A 131 10.85 9.99 14.88
N SER A 132 9.60 9.50 14.87
CA SER A 132 9.32 8.07 14.96
C SER A 132 8.07 7.76 14.14
N ARG A 133 8.25 7.24 12.92
CA ARG A 133 7.15 6.99 11.98
C ARG A 133 7.42 5.88 10.97
N ILE A 134 6.33 5.28 10.50
CA ILE A 134 6.28 4.40 9.33
C ILE A 134 5.41 5.08 8.27
N ILE A 135 5.94 5.21 7.07
CA ILE A 135 5.22 5.67 5.89
C ILE A 135 5.07 4.46 4.98
N VAL A 136 3.86 4.16 4.53
CA VAL A 136 3.61 3.07 3.58
C VAL A 136 2.78 3.55 2.40
N LYS A 137 3.11 3.03 1.22
CA LYS A 137 2.38 3.25 -0.02
C LYS A 137 1.93 1.89 -0.58
N PRO A 138 0.64 1.56 -0.42
CA PRO A 138 0.15 0.28 -0.89
C PRO A 138 -0.03 0.22 -2.41
N ARG A 139 0.26 -0.93 -2.99
CA ARG A 139 0.02 -1.28 -4.39
C ARG A 139 -0.63 -2.66 -4.47
N LYS A 140 -1.85 -2.74 -5.00
CA LYS A 140 -2.58 -4.01 -5.16
C LYS A 140 -2.47 -4.57 -6.56
N ILE A 141 -2.38 -5.90 -6.67
CA ILE A 141 -2.59 -6.60 -7.94
C ILE A 141 -4.06 -7.05 -7.99
N TYR A 142 -4.76 -6.66 -9.05
CA TYR A 142 -6.19 -6.99 -9.26
C TYR A 142 -6.44 -8.42 -9.75
N ALA A 143 -5.44 -9.29 -9.70
CA ALA A 143 -5.60 -10.70 -10.05
C ALA A 143 -6.52 -11.37 -9.03
N LYS A 144 -7.65 -11.88 -9.53
CA LYS A 144 -8.76 -12.38 -8.74
C LYS A 144 -8.94 -13.88 -8.95
N SER A 145 -9.20 -14.58 -7.86
CA SER A 145 -9.71 -15.95 -7.87
C SER A 145 -11.22 -15.94 -7.66
N SER A 146 -11.95 -16.68 -8.48
CA SER A 146 -13.41 -16.86 -8.33
C SER A 146 -13.80 -17.56 -7.03
N LEU A 147 -12.86 -18.21 -6.35
CA LEU A 147 -13.11 -18.96 -5.12
C LEU A 147 -13.24 -18.05 -3.89
N TYR A 148 -12.45 -16.98 -3.81
CA TYR A 148 -12.35 -16.17 -2.59
C TYR A 148 -12.36 -14.66 -2.83
N SER A 149 -12.32 -14.19 -4.09
CA SER A 149 -12.34 -12.76 -4.42
C SER A 149 -13.51 -12.42 -5.36
N LYS A 150 -14.15 -11.26 -5.14
CA LYS A 150 -15.29 -10.83 -5.96
C LYS A 150 -14.82 -9.84 -7.04
N ALA A 151 -15.33 -9.96 -8.25
CA ALA A 151 -15.17 -8.91 -9.26
C ALA A 151 -15.74 -7.58 -8.71
N GLU A 152 -15.02 -6.47 -8.87
CA GLU A 152 -15.59 -5.17 -8.54
C GLU A 152 -16.71 -4.92 -9.57
N LYS A 153 -17.94 -4.71 -9.10
CA LYS A 153 -19.06 -4.34 -9.97
C LYS A 153 -18.74 -3.00 -10.63
N GLY A 154 -18.15 -3.01 -11.83
CA GLY A 154 -17.86 -1.78 -12.58
C GLY A 154 -16.66 -1.85 -13.54
N GLY A 155 -15.83 -2.89 -13.48
CA GLY A 155 -14.74 -3.07 -14.44
C GLY A 155 -15.14 -4.04 -15.56
N ARG A 156 -15.80 -3.56 -16.61
CA ARG A 156 -15.73 -4.25 -17.90
C ARG A 156 -14.32 -3.98 -18.45
N LEU A 157 -13.55 -5.06 -18.67
CA LEU A 157 -12.38 -5.04 -19.55
C LEU A 157 -12.83 -4.71 -20.97
#